data_AF-A0A935HJM6-F1
#
_entry.id   AF-A0A935HJM6-F1
#
_cell.length_a   1.000
_cell.length_b   1.000
_cell.length_c   1.000
_cell.angle_alpha   90.00
_cell.angle_beta   90.00
_cell.angle_gamma   90.00
#
_symmetry.space_group_name_H-M   'P 1'
#
loop_
_entity.id
_entity.type
_entity.pdbx_description
1 polymer ?
#
loop_
_entity_poly.entity_id
_entity_poly.type
_entity_poly.pdbx_seq_one_letter_code
_entity_poly.pdbx_strand_id
1 'polypeptide(L)' 'MNWKDDDLSYTNVGGNTALSKEYLLSRGYCCGNGCLNCPFEYKNVPEPKKTLLLNERKKREKQKG' A
#
# COMPACT_ATOMS: atom_id res chain seq x y z
N MET A 1 34.24 18.32 -1.96
CA MET A 1 32.96 17.82 -1.41
C MET A 1 32.45 16.73 -2.32
N ASN A 2 32.69 15.48 -1.94
CA ASN A 2 32.42 14.31 -2.78
C ASN A 2 31.43 13.40 -2.04
N TRP A 3 30.20 13.36 -2.56
CA TRP A 3 29.31 12.22 -2.73
C TRP A 3 29.12 11.36 -1.47
N LYS A 4 28.01 11.62 -0.77
CA LYS A 4 27.39 10.62 0.11
C LYS A 4 26.38 9.84 -0.71
N ASP A 5 26.79 8.63 -1.09
CA ASP A 5 25.93 7.46 -1.25
C ASP A 5 25.19 7.20 0.07
N ASP A 6 23.99 7.76 0.27
CA ASP A 6 23.08 7.34 1.36
C ASP A 6 21.63 7.83 1.10
N ASP A 7 21.10 7.65 -0.10
CA ASP A 7 19.68 7.92 -0.36
C ASP A 7 19.04 6.83 -1.21
N LEU A 8 18.86 5.65 -0.59
CA LEU A 8 17.98 4.59 -1.09
C LEU A 8 16.52 4.85 -0.64
N SER A 9 16.02 6.08 -0.79
CA SER A 9 14.65 6.42 -0.42
C SER A 9 13.87 7.04 -1.60
N TYR A 10 13.30 6.19 -2.45
CA TYR A 10 12.30 6.66 -3.41
C TYR A 10 11.00 6.98 -2.66
N THR A 11 10.92 8.20 -2.15
CA THR A 11 9.72 8.74 -1.51
C THR A 11 8.80 9.30 -2.60
N ASN A 12 7.70 8.61 -2.90
CA ASN A 12 6.67 9.20 -3.75
C ASN A 12 6.08 10.43 -3.04
N VAL A 13 5.62 11.44 -3.79
CA VAL A 13 5.25 12.80 -3.34
C VAL A 13 4.18 12.84 -2.23
N GLY A 14 3.52 11.71 -1.94
CA GLY A 14 2.59 11.52 -0.82
C GLY A 14 3.15 10.77 0.41
N GLY A 15 4.46 10.55 0.51
CA GLY A 15 5.14 9.97 1.68
C GLY A 15 4.82 8.51 2.01
N ASN A 16 4.04 7.81 1.16
CA ASN A 16 3.60 6.44 1.42
C ASN A 16 4.22 5.47 0.42
N THR A 17 5.31 4.82 0.79
CA THR A 17 5.86 3.68 0.04
C THR A 17 4.92 2.49 0.17
N ALA A 18 4.35 2.02 -0.95
CA ALA A 18 3.50 0.84 -0.95
C ALA A 18 4.36 -0.40 -0.64
N LEU A 19 4.17 -0.97 0.55
CA LEU A 19 4.82 -2.22 0.96
C LEU A 19 4.43 -3.37 0.02
N SER A 20 5.35 -4.32 -0.18
CA SER A 20 5.05 -5.53 -0.96
C SER A 20 4.04 -6.43 -0.25
N LYS A 21 3.35 -7.29 -1.01
CA LYS A 21 2.35 -8.21 -0.45
C LYS A 21 3.00 -9.22 0.49
N GLU A 22 4.20 -9.69 0.14
CA GLU A 22 4.99 -10.68 0.87
C GLU A 22 5.39 -10.13 2.25
N TYR A 23 5.86 -8.88 2.31
CA TYR A 23 6.17 -8.21 3.57
C TYR A 23 4.92 -8.09 4.46
N LEU A 24 3.79 -7.70 3.88
CA LEU A 24 2.54 -7.56 4.62
C LEU A 24 1.99 -8.89 5.13
N LEU A 25 2.16 -9.98 4.37
CA LEU A 25 1.84 -11.34 4.80
C LEU A 25 2.75 -11.79 5.94
N SER A 26 4.07 -11.54 5.83
CA SER A 26 5.05 -11.85 6.87
C SER A 26 4.75 -11.13 8.20
N ARG A 27 4.34 -9.85 8.14
CA ARG A 27 3.88 -9.09 9.32
C ARG A 27 2.62 -9.70 9.97
N GLY A 28 1.79 -10.41 9.22
CA GLY A 28 0.68 -11.20 9.75
C GLY A 28 -0.59 -10.43 10.16
N TYR A 29 -0.65 -9.09 9.98
CA TYR A 29 -1.87 -8.33 10.32
C TYR A 29 -2.14 -7.11 9.43
N CYS A 30 -3.42 -6.72 9.38
CA CYS A 30 -3.87 -5.49 8.74
C CYS A 30 -3.68 -4.30 9.69
N CYS A 31 -2.90 -3.29 9.32
CA CYS A 31 -2.66 -2.12 10.17
C CYS A 31 -3.73 -1.02 10.06
N GLY A 32 -4.71 -1.13 9.17
CA GLY A 32 -5.75 -0.11 8.99
C GLY A 32 -5.33 1.13 8.16
N ASN A 33 -4.10 1.19 7.64
CA ASN A 33 -3.63 2.36 6.88
C ASN A 33 -4.19 2.45 5.44
N GLY A 34 -4.66 1.33 4.88
CA GLY A 34 -5.18 1.29 3.51
C GLY A 34 -4.13 1.14 2.41
N CYS A 35 -3.06 0.37 2.65
CA CYS A 35 -2.00 0.16 1.68
C CYS A 35 -2.48 -0.52 0.38
N LEU A 36 -1.91 -0.13 -0.76
CA LEU A 36 -2.30 -0.63 -2.08
C LEU A 36 -2.31 -2.17 -2.16
N ASN A 37 -1.24 -2.80 -1.65
CA ASN A 37 -1.04 -4.25 -1.69
C ASN A 37 -1.63 -5.00 -0.49
N CYS A 38 -2.56 -4.40 0.27
CA CYS A 38 -3.10 -5.02 1.49
C CYS A 38 -3.66 -6.43 1.18
N PRO A 39 -3.05 -7.51 1.72
CA PRO A 39 -3.52 -8.88 1.46
C PRO A 39 -4.75 -9.23 2.31
N PHE A 40 -5.10 -8.40 3.29
CA PHE A 40 -6.15 -8.65 4.27
C PHE A 40 -7.45 -7.90 3.98
N GLU A 41 -7.70 -7.57 2.71
CA GLU A 41 -8.94 -6.92 2.25
C GLU A 41 -9.36 -5.70 3.09
N TYR A 42 -8.36 -4.92 3.54
CA TYR A 42 -8.58 -3.73 4.36
C TYR A 42 -9.42 -3.99 5.62
N LYS A 43 -9.36 -5.19 6.22
CA LYS A 43 -10.23 -5.60 7.34
C LYS A 43 -10.26 -4.64 8.54
N ASN A 44 -9.14 -3.96 8.81
CA ASN A 44 -8.99 -3.02 9.92
C ASN A 44 -9.09 -1.54 9.48
N VAL A 45 -9.47 -1.27 8.23
CA VAL A 45 -9.75 0.08 7.76
C VAL A 45 -11.21 0.42 8.08
N PRO A 46 -11.51 1.56 8.73
CA PRO A 46 -12.88 1.95 9.02
C PRO A 46 -13.66 2.32 7.76
N GLU A 47 -14.98 2.18 7.81
CA GLU A 47 -15.88 2.73 6.80
C GLU A 47 -15.91 4.27 6.88
N PRO A 48 -16.15 4.98 5.77
CA PRO A 48 -16.40 4.48 4.41
C PRO A 48 -15.12 4.14 3.62
N LYS A 49 -13.94 4.37 4.21
CA LYS A 49 -12.65 4.27 3.50
C LYS A 49 -12.39 2.85 2.98
N LYS A 50 -12.72 1.81 3.75
CA LYS A 50 -12.59 0.42 3.31
C LYS A 50 -13.37 0.13 2.03
N THR A 51 -14.64 0.51 1.97
CA THR A 51 -15.47 0.33 0.76
C THR A 51 -14.87 1.05 -0.45
N LEU A 52 -14.38 2.28 -0.26
CA LEU A 52 -13.72 3.04 -1.34
C LEU A 52 -12.49 2.31 -1.88
N LEU A 53 -11.59 1.85 -1.00
CA LEU A 53 -10.36 1.15 -1.38
C LEU A 53 -10.64 -0.17 -2.12
N LEU A 54 -11.64 -0.93 -1.68
CA LEU A 54 -12.07 -2.16 -2.36
C LEU A 54 -12.60 -1.87 -3.77
N ASN A 55 -13.40 -0.82 -3.92
CA ASN A 55 -13.91 -0.42 -5.23
C ASN A 55 -12.81 0.05 -6.17
N GLU A 56 -11.85 0.82 -5.69
CA GLU A 56 -10.67 1.22 -6.48
C GLU A 56 -9.81 0.03 -6.90
N ARG A 57 -9.66 -1.00 -6.05
CA ARG A 57 -8.95 -2.23 -6.39
C ARG A 57 -9.64 -2.95 -7.56
N LYS A 58 -10.97 -3.14 -7.47
CA LYS A 58 -11.78 -3.74 -8.55
C LYS A 58 -11.69 -2.95 -9.85
N LYS A 59 -11.71 -1.62 -9.80
CA LYS A 59 -11.55 -0.76 -10.99
C LYS A 59 -10.19 -0.97 -11.65
N ARG A 60 -9.10 -1.05 -10.86
CA ARG A 60 -7.75 -1.31 -11.37
C ARG A 60 -7.60 -2.70 -11.99
N GLU A 61 -8.26 -3.72 -11.44
CA GLU A 61 -8.27 -5.07 -12.01
C GLU A 61 -9.00 -5.11 -13.36
N LYS A 62 -10.13 -4.41 -13.48
CA LYS A 62 -10.87 -4.28 -14.75
C LYS A 62 -10.10 -3.57 -15.86
N GLN A 63 -9.21 -2.64 -15.51
CA GLN A 63 -8.39 -1.90 -16.49
C GLN A 63 -7.18 -2.69 -17.00
N LYS A 64 -6.89 -3.85 -16.41
CA LYS A 64 -5.75 -4.72 -16.80
C LYS A 64 -6.14 -5.83 -17.79
N GLY A 65 -7.42 -5.96 -18.13
CA GLY A 65 -7.93 -6.84 -19.18
C GLY A 65 -8.36 -6.04 -20.40
#